data_AF-A0A497HZ50-F1
#
_entry.id   AF-A0A497HZ50-F1
#
_cell.length_a   1.000
_cell.length_b   1.000
_cell.length_c   1.000
_cell.angle_alpha   90.00
_cell.angle_beta   90.00
_cell.angle_gamma   90.00
#
_symmetry.space_group_name_H-M   'P 1'
#
loop_
_entity.id
_entity.type
_entity.pdbx_description
1 polymer ?
#
loop_
_entity_poly.entity_id
_entity_poly.type
_entity_poly.pdbx_seq_one_letter_code
_entity_poly.pdbx_strand_id
1 'polypeptide(L)'
;TFLNGNLYLIAAHVFDASTTFTGIYFYNYWEQHVLPSFLIGVTGAWIMFPIKIFIVILALYIAKDVEDENVKNFLKLIIFILGIGPGTRNLSRIIMGV
;
A
#
# COMPACT_ATOMS: atom_id res chain seq x y z
N THR A 1 -6.14 -14.67 14.29
CA THR A 1 -6.42 -13.75 15.43
C THR A 1 -5.86 -12.35 15.25
N PHE A 2 -4.58 -12.16 14.88
CA PHE A 2 -3.99 -10.81 14.64
C PHE A 2 -4.47 -10.10 13.35
N LEU A 3 -4.81 -10.87 12.30
CA LEU A 3 -5.23 -10.33 11.00
C LEU A 3 -6.73 -10.06 10.89
N ASN A 4 -7.58 -10.74 11.68
CA ASN A 4 -9.04 -10.67 11.53
C ASN A 4 -9.61 -9.27 11.77
N GLY A 5 -8.96 -8.44 12.59
CA GLY A 5 -9.35 -7.04 12.84
C GLY A 5 -8.53 -6.01 12.07
N ASN A 6 -7.67 -6.42 11.14
CA ASN A 6 -6.77 -5.54 10.37
C ASN A 6 -6.85 -5.81 8.85
N LEU A 7 -7.77 -6.68 8.41
CA LEU A 7 -7.96 -7.02 7.00
C LEU A 7 -8.23 -5.78 6.12
N TYR A 8 -8.98 -4.80 6.64
CA TYR A 8 -9.23 -3.54 5.94
C TYR A 8 -7.96 -2.70 5.72
N LEU A 9 -6.97 -2.80 6.62
CA LEU A 9 -5.68 -2.11 6.49
C LEU A 9 -4.85 -2.72 5.36
N ILE A 10 -4.85 -4.05 5.29
CA ILE A 10 -4.18 -4.79 4.21
C ILE A 10 -4.91 -4.53 2.88
N ALA A 11 -6.24 -4.61 2.88
CA ALA A 11 -7.05 -4.33 1.70
C ALA A 11 -6.80 -2.92 1.13
N ALA A 12 -6.64 -1.90 2.00
CA ALA A 12 -6.30 -0.54 1.58
C ALA A 12 -4.96 -0.46 0.82
N HIS A 13 -3.95 -1.20 1.26
CA HIS A 13 -2.64 -1.19 0.60
C HIS A 13 -2.57 -2.11 -0.61
N VAL A 14 -3.37 -3.19 -0.62
CA VAL A 14 -3.59 -4.01 -1.80
C VAL A 14 -4.30 -3.18 -2.87
N PHE A 15 -5.28 -2.35 -2.51
CA PHE A 15 -5.93 -1.43 -3.43
C PHE A 15 -4.93 -0.42 -4.03
N ASP A 16 -4.06 0.15 -3.21
CA ASP A 16 -2.97 1.01 -3.66
C ASP A 16 -1.95 0.28 -4.55
N ALA A 17 -1.61 -0.98 -4.23
CA ALA A 17 -0.78 -1.83 -5.10
C ALA A 17 -1.45 -2.08 -6.45
N SER A 18 -2.75 -2.39 -6.47
CA SER A 18 -3.53 -2.66 -7.69
C SER A 18 -3.59 -1.46 -8.60
N THR A 19 -3.88 -0.27 -8.07
CA THR A 19 -3.93 0.96 -8.88
C THR A 19 -2.54 1.32 -9.42
N THR A 20 -1.49 1.11 -8.65
CA THR A 20 -0.11 1.32 -9.11
C THR A 20 0.27 0.31 -10.20
N PHE A 21 -0.04 -0.98 -10.01
CA PHE A 21 0.17 -2.02 -11.01
C PHE A 21 -0.54 -1.70 -12.32
N THR A 22 -1.82 -1.32 -12.26
CA THR A 22 -2.60 -0.95 -13.43
C THR A 22 -2.02 0.28 -14.13
N GLY A 23 -1.62 1.31 -13.38
CA GLY A 23 -1.01 2.51 -13.95
C GLY A 23 0.30 2.22 -14.69
N ILE A 24 1.16 1.38 -14.13
CA ILE A 24 2.45 1.03 -14.73
C ILE A 24 2.24 0.12 -15.96
N TYR A 25 1.42 -0.92 -15.81
CA TYR A 25 1.27 -1.95 -16.85
C TYR A 25 0.44 -1.49 -18.05
N PHE A 26 -0.64 -0.72 -17.83
CA PHE A 26 -1.57 -0.31 -18.89
C PHE A 26 -1.42 1.14 -19.34
N TYR A 27 -0.96 2.04 -18.45
CA TYR A 27 -0.87 3.48 -18.72
C TYR A 27 0.57 4.00 -18.78
N ASN A 28 1.56 3.10 -18.72
CA ASN A 28 3.00 3.40 -18.81
C ASN A 28 3.49 4.44 -17.79
N TYR A 29 2.84 4.47 -16.61
CA TYR A 29 3.24 5.35 -15.53
C TYR A 29 4.58 4.95 -14.95
N TRP A 30 5.33 5.95 -14.49
CA TRP A 30 6.61 5.77 -13.83
C TRP A 30 6.45 5.78 -12.32
N GLU A 31 6.90 4.70 -11.69
CA GLU A 31 6.98 4.61 -10.23
C GLU A 31 8.07 5.58 -9.73
N GLN A 32 7.72 6.43 -8.76
CA GLN A 32 8.64 7.44 -8.21
C GLN A 32 9.49 6.90 -7.04
N HIS A 33 9.14 5.74 -6.50
CA HIS A 33 9.83 5.16 -5.35
C HIS A 33 11.07 4.37 -5.78
N VAL A 34 12.28 4.81 -5.42
CA VAL A 34 13.57 4.23 -5.85
C VAL A 34 13.65 2.70 -5.70
N LEU A 35 13.22 2.17 -4.55
CA LEU A 35 13.28 0.74 -4.25
C LEU A 35 12.27 -0.08 -5.09
N PRO A 36 10.97 0.25 -5.11
CA PRO A 36 10.02 -0.28 -6.07
C PRO A 36 10.46 -0.16 -7.53
N SER A 37 10.89 1.01 -7.99
CA SER A 37 11.28 1.22 -9.40
C SER A 37 12.45 0.34 -9.82
N PHE A 38 13.43 0.13 -8.93
CA PHE A 38 14.53 -0.81 -9.17
C PHE A 38 14.01 -2.26 -9.30
N LEU A 39 13.14 -2.69 -8.38
CA LEU A 39 12.60 -4.05 -8.39
C LEU A 39 11.65 -4.30 -9.57
N ILE A 40 10.89 -3.30 -9.99
CA ILE A 40 10.04 -3.36 -11.19
C ILE A 40 10.90 -3.51 -12.44
N GLY A 41 12.04 -2.84 -12.52
CA GLY A 41 12.98 -2.98 -13.64
C GLY A 41 13.55 -4.40 -13.80
N VAL A 42 13.64 -5.17 -12.71
CA VAL A 42 14.21 -6.53 -12.71
C VAL A 42 13.14 -7.61 -12.81
N THR A 43 12.00 -7.42 -12.12
CA THR A 43 10.98 -8.46 -11.96
C THR A 43 9.64 -8.14 -12.62
N GLY A 44 9.36 -6.86 -12.92
CA GLY A 44 8.09 -6.37 -13.45
C GLY A 44 7.15 -5.79 -12.37
N ALA A 45 6.06 -5.15 -12.80
CA ALA A 45 5.16 -4.39 -11.94
C ALA A 45 4.46 -5.21 -10.83
N TRP A 46 4.39 -6.54 -10.98
CA TRP A 46 3.72 -7.43 -10.01
C TRP A 46 4.40 -7.44 -8.64
N ILE A 47 5.70 -7.09 -8.57
CA ILE A 47 6.47 -7.04 -7.31
C ILE A 47 5.94 -5.99 -6.33
N MET A 48 5.13 -5.05 -6.81
CA MET A 48 4.47 -4.04 -5.98
C MET A 48 3.57 -4.64 -4.89
N PHE A 49 2.91 -5.77 -5.18
CA PHE A 49 2.05 -6.45 -4.22
C PHE A 49 2.80 -7.02 -3.02
N PRO A 50 3.81 -7.91 -3.19
CA PRO A 50 4.54 -8.46 -2.05
C PRO A 50 5.28 -7.39 -1.25
N ILE A 51 5.81 -6.34 -1.89
CA ILE A 51 6.48 -5.23 -1.20
C ILE A 51 5.50 -4.48 -0.29
N LYS A 52 4.35 -4.01 -0.84
CA LYS A 52 3.38 -3.25 -0.03
C LYS A 52 2.81 -4.10 1.10
N ILE A 53 2.50 -5.37 0.84
CA ILE A 53 1.99 -6.29 1.87
C ILE A 53 3.05 -6.50 2.96
N PHE A 54 4.32 -6.71 2.62
CA PHE A 54 5.39 -6.90 3.58
C PHE A 54 5.57 -5.67 4.50
N ILE A 55 5.61 -4.46 3.92
CA ILE A 55 5.76 -3.22 4.68
C ILE A 55 4.58 -3.02 5.64
N VAL A 56 3.35 -3.30 5.21
CA VAL A 56 2.15 -3.16 6.05
C VAL A 56 2.15 -4.15 7.20
N ILE A 57 2.52 -5.41 6.93
CA ILE A 57 2.61 -6.42 7.98
C ILE A 57 3.65 -6.02 9.01
N LEU A 58 4.80 -5.49 8.57
CA LEU A 58 5.83 -4.98 9.47
C LEU A 58 5.34 -3.79 10.29
N ALA A 59 4.66 -2.83 9.67
CA ALA A 59 4.09 -1.67 10.37
C ALA A 59 3.03 -2.09 11.40
N LEU A 60 2.16 -3.05 11.05
CA LEU A 60 1.18 -3.61 11.99
C LEU A 60 1.86 -4.37 13.13
N TYR A 61 2.94 -5.10 12.84
CA TYR A 61 3.71 -5.81 13.86
C TYR A 61 4.29 -4.83 14.89
N ILE A 62 4.89 -3.73 14.44
CA ILE A 62 5.39 -2.68 15.34
C ILE A 62 4.24 -2.03 16.13
N ALA A 63 3.11 -1.75 15.47
CA ALA A 63 1.94 -1.16 16.13
C ALA A 63 1.30 -2.10 17.17
N LYS A 64 1.58 -3.41 17.14
CA LYS A 64 1.08 -4.39 18.11
C LYS A 64 1.65 -4.13 19.50
N ASP A 65 2.92 -3.75 19.58
CA ASP A 65 3.69 -3.64 20.83
C ASP A 65 3.41 -2.34 21.58
N VAL A 66 2.58 -1.45 21.02
CA VAL A 66 2.11 -0.24 21.70
C VAL A 66 1.10 -0.62 22.79
N GLU A 67 1.36 -0.24 24.04
CA GLU A 67 0.47 -0.56 25.17
C GLU A 67 -0.80 0.30 25.18
N ASP A 68 -0.68 1.58 24.85
CA ASP A 68 -1.81 2.51 24.80
C ASP A 68 -2.73 2.21 23.59
N GLU A 69 -3.97 1.86 23.89
CA GLU A 69 -4.99 1.50 22.89
C GLU A 69 -5.39 2.69 22.00
N ASN A 70 -5.40 3.92 22.52
CA ASN A 70 -5.68 5.12 21.73
C ASN A 70 -4.57 5.34 20.70
N VAL A 71 -3.31 5.21 21.12
CA VAL A 71 -2.15 5.36 20.22
C VAL A 71 -2.14 4.24 19.18
N LYS A 72 -2.46 3.01 19.57
CA LYS A 72 -2.58 1.87 18.65
C LYS A 72 -3.65 2.08 17.59
N ASN A 73 -4.83 2.56 17.97
CA ASN A 73 -5.91 2.84 17.04
C ASN A 73 -5.57 4.03 16.11
N PHE A 74 -4.90 5.05 16.64
CA PHE A 74 -4.39 6.16 15.83
C PHE A 74 -3.35 5.70 14.79
N LEU A 75 -2.41 4.82 15.17
CA LEU A 75 -1.45 4.23 14.23
C LEU A 75 -2.13 3.41 13.14
N LYS A 76 -3.14 2.60 13.50
CA LYS A 76 -3.93 1.87 12.51
C LYS A 76 -4.67 2.81 11.55
N LEU A 77 -5.19 3.93 12.04
CA LEU A 77 -5.82 4.95 11.20
C LEU A 77 -4.81 5.58 10.23
N ILE A 78 -3.60 5.91 10.68
CA ILE A 78 -2.52 6.41 9.81
C ILE A 78 -2.19 5.38 8.73
N ILE A 79 -1.98 4.12 9.11
CA ILE A 79 -1.73 3.03 8.16
C ILE A 79 -2.85 2.97 7.13
N PHE A 80 -4.12 3.00 7.56
CA PHE A 80 -5.26 3.02 6.64
C PHE A 80 -5.21 4.17 5.62
N ILE A 81 -4.99 5.40 6.10
CA ILE A 81 -4.95 6.61 5.25
C ILE A 81 -3.79 6.53 4.25
N LEU A 82 -2.64 6.00 4.66
CA LEU A 82 -1.47 5.82 3.80
C LEU A 82 -1.71 4.80 2.67
N GLY A 83 -2.61 3.84 2.84
CA GLY A 83 -3.03 2.96 1.75
C GLY A 83 -4.09 3.61 0.86
N ILE A 84 -5.20 4.06 1.44
CA ILE A 84 -6.34 4.60 0.67
C ILE A 84 -5.99 5.88 -0.08
N GLY A 85 -5.21 6.79 0.52
CA GLY A 85 -4.90 8.09 -0.07
C GLY A 85 -4.18 7.96 -1.42
N PRO A 86 -2.99 7.34 -1.48
CA PRO A 86 -2.27 7.09 -2.72
C PRO A 86 -3.06 6.23 -3.71
N GLY A 87 -3.75 5.18 -3.23
CA GLY A 87 -4.55 4.32 -4.11
C GLY A 87 -5.69 5.08 -4.79
N THR A 88 -6.40 5.93 -4.06
CA THR A 88 -7.48 6.77 -4.61
C THR A 88 -6.91 7.79 -5.59
N ARG A 89 -5.79 8.44 -5.25
CA ARG A 89 -5.10 9.37 -6.15
C ARG A 89 -4.71 8.71 -7.47
N ASN A 90 -4.12 7.51 -7.40
CA ASN A 90 -3.70 6.75 -8.57
C ASN A 90 -4.90 6.30 -9.41
N LEU A 91 -5.98 5.88 -8.77
CA LEU A 91 -7.23 5.58 -9.45
C LEU A 91 -7.80 6.82 -10.16
N SER A 92 -7.83 7.98 -9.49
CA SER A 92 -8.29 9.24 -10.10
C SER A 92 -7.45 9.63 -11.31
N ARG A 93 -6.12 9.47 -11.23
CA ARG A 93 -5.21 9.68 -12.36
C ARG A 93 -5.53 8.77 -13.55
N ILE A 94 -5.74 7.48 -13.29
CA ILE A 94 -6.13 6.50 -14.31
C ILE A 94 -7.47 6.88 -14.96
N ILE A 95 -8.48 7.26 -14.15
CA ILE A 95 -9.81 7.67 -14.64
C ILE A 95 -9.73 8.94 -15.48
N MET A 96 -8.92 9.91 -15.05
CA MET A 96 -8.70 11.16 -15.77
C MET A 96 -7.76 11.02 -16.97
N GLY A 97 -7.05 9.89 -17.10
CA GLY A 97 -6.08 9.62 -18.14
C GLY A 97 -4.80 10.46 -18.06
N VAL A 98 -4.41 10.89 -16.85
CA VAL A 98 -3.26 11.78 -16.58
C VAL A 98 -2.19 11.17 -15.69
#